data_AF-A0A415I0D6-F1
#
_entry.id   AF-A0A415I0D6-F1
#
_cell.length_a   1.000
_cell.length_b   1.000
_cell.length_c   1.000
_cell.angle_alpha   90.00
_cell.angle_beta   90.00
_cell.angle_gamma   90.00
#
_symmetry.space_group_name_H-M   'P 1'
#
loop_
_entity.id
_entity.type
_entity.pdbx_description
1 polymer ?
#
loop_
_entity_poly.entity_id
_entity_poly.type
_entity_poly.pdbx_seq_one_letter_code
_entity_poly.pdbx_strand_id
1 'polypeptide(L)'
;MTTAERYNEKLANEINRIYDATRELTFSKNMSAEIVGGRRRLEDLVGRGKIATDKPTAHQHGKWRCRASDVLRYAYSEEYPN
;
A
#
# COMPACT_ATOMS: atom_id res chain seq x y z
N MET A 1 -19.36 -21.81 -12.24
CA MET A 1 -18.99 -20.80 -11.25
C MET A 1 -20.14 -20.68 -10.26
N THR A 2 -19.88 -20.89 -8.97
CA THR A 2 -20.86 -20.76 -7.88
C THR A 2 -21.17 -19.29 -7.60
N THR A 3 -22.27 -19.02 -6.89
CA THR A 3 -22.62 -17.65 -6.46
C THR A 3 -21.50 -17.03 -5.62
N ALA A 4 -20.88 -17.82 -4.75
CA ALA A 4 -19.75 -17.37 -3.93
C ALA A 4 -18.53 -17.01 -4.78
N GLU A 5 -18.19 -17.84 -5.78
CA GLU A 5 -17.08 -17.57 -6.70
C GLU A 5 -17.29 -16.27 -7.48
N ARG A 6 -18.52 -16.03 -7.98
CA ARG A 6 -18.85 -14.79 -8.71
C ARG A 6 -18.77 -13.55 -7.81
N TYR A 7 -19.17 -13.67 -6.56
CA TYR A 7 -19.06 -12.58 -5.59
C TYR A 7 -17.58 -12.25 -5.29
N ASN A 8 -16.76 -13.28 -5.04
CA ASN A 8 -15.33 -13.11 -4.80
C ASN A 8 -14.61 -12.47 -6.00
N GLU A 9 -14.94 -12.88 -7.22
CA GLU A 9 -14.40 -12.27 -8.43
C GLU A 9 -14.80 -10.79 -8.55
N LYS A 10 -16.06 -10.45 -8.23
CA LYS A 10 -16.52 -9.06 -8.20
C LYS A 10 -15.73 -8.23 -7.19
N LEU A 11 -15.56 -8.72 -5.97
CA LEU A 11 -14.78 -8.03 -4.94
C LEU A 11 -13.31 -7.84 -5.35
N ALA A 12 -12.68 -8.87 -5.91
CA ALA A 12 -11.31 -8.79 -6.41
C ALA A 12 -11.17 -7.72 -7.50
N ASN A 13 -12.15 -7.62 -8.41
CA ASN A 13 -12.18 -6.58 -9.44
C ASN A 13 -12.36 -5.17 -8.86
N GLU A 14 -13.16 -4.99 -7.81
CA GLU A 14 -13.32 -3.70 -7.13
C GLU A 14 -12.03 -3.26 -6.44
N ILE A 15 -11.33 -4.18 -5.77
CA ILE A 15 -10.02 -3.91 -5.16
C ILE A 15 -8.98 -3.56 -6.23
N ASN A 16 -8.93 -4.31 -7.33
CA ASN A 16 -7.99 -4.04 -8.42
C ASN A 16 -8.20 -2.65 -9.03
N ARG A 17 -9.44 -2.19 -9.18
CA ARG A 17 -9.74 -0.83 -9.65
C ARG A 17 -9.15 0.24 -8.73
N ILE A 18 -9.15 0.03 -7.42
CA ILE A 18 -8.53 0.93 -6.45
C ILE A 18 -7.01 0.94 -6.63
N TYR A 19 -6.39 -0.24 -6.77
CA TYR A 19 -4.94 -0.33 -6.99
C TYR A 19 -4.50 0.32 -8.31
N ASP A 20 -5.26 0.14 -9.38
CA ASP A 20 -4.96 0.77 -10.67
C ASP A 20 -5.09 2.29 -10.60
N ALA A 21 -6.17 2.80 -10.00
CA ALA A 21 -6.40 4.24 -9.85
C ALA A 21 -5.33 4.92 -8.97
N THR A 22 -4.71 4.18 -8.05
CA THR A 22 -3.72 4.70 -7.10
C THR A 22 -2.27 4.39 -7.50
N ARG A 23 -2.04 3.69 -8.61
CA ARG A 23 -0.71 3.20 -9.00
C ARG A 23 0.33 4.30 -9.23
N GLU A 24 -0.10 5.42 -9.80
CA GLU A 24 0.76 6.58 -10.10
C GLU A 24 0.76 7.62 -8.98
N LEU A 25 0.00 7.38 -7.91
CA LEU A 25 -0.07 8.25 -6.74
C LEU A 25 0.97 7.85 -5.70
N THR A 26 1.35 8.82 -4.86
CA THR A 26 2.27 8.59 -3.75
C THR A 26 1.75 9.17 -2.45
N PHE A 27 2.01 8.46 -1.36
CA PHE A 27 1.80 8.97 0.00
C PHE A 27 3.12 9.43 0.63
N SER A 28 3.00 10.32 1.62
CA SER A 28 4.14 10.69 2.46
C SER A 28 4.49 9.53 3.40
N LYS A 29 5.74 9.48 3.89
CA LYS A 29 6.17 8.48 4.87
C LYS A 29 5.25 8.37 6.10
N ASN A 30 4.79 9.50 6.64
CA ASN A 30 3.94 9.50 7.84
C ASN A 30 2.57 8.89 7.54
N MET A 31 1.92 9.32 6.45
CA MET A 31 0.64 8.76 6.03
C MET A 31 0.77 7.26 5.71
N SER A 32 1.84 6.85 5.04
CA SER A 32 2.09 5.43 4.79
C SER A 32 2.29 4.64 6.08
N ALA A 33 3.01 5.19 7.05
CA ALA A 33 3.23 4.53 8.33
C ALA A 33 1.93 4.35 9.09
N GLU A 34 1.05 5.35 9.11
CA GLU A 34 -0.28 5.25 9.72
C GLU A 34 -1.11 4.15 9.05
N ILE A 35 -1.19 4.14 7.71
CA ILE A 35 -2.00 3.17 6.95
C ILE A 35 -1.53 1.73 7.16
N VAL A 36 -0.22 1.47 7.14
CA VAL A 36 0.30 0.09 7.26
C VAL A 36 0.41 -0.41 8.69
N GLY A 37 0.02 0.39 9.69
CA GLY A 37 0.06 0.00 11.10
C GLY A 37 1.39 0.28 11.82
N GLY A 38 2.19 1.20 11.31
CA GLY A 38 3.33 1.78 12.02
C GLY A 38 4.60 1.93 11.19
N ARG A 39 5.50 2.80 11.66
CA ARG A 39 6.74 3.13 10.95
C ARG A 39 7.70 1.95 10.78
N ARG A 40 7.89 1.14 11.83
CA ARG A 40 8.77 -0.05 11.78
C ARG A 40 8.31 -1.03 10.70
N ARG A 41 7.00 -1.23 10.59
CA ARG A 41 6.39 -2.11 9.60
C ARG A 41 6.53 -1.55 8.18
N LEU A 42 6.30 -0.24 8.01
CA LEU A 42 6.57 0.42 6.73
C LEU A 42 8.02 0.21 6.28
N GLU A 43 8.98 0.41 7.17
CA GLU A 43 10.42 0.27 6.86
C GLU A 43 10.79 -1.19 6.52
N ASP A 44 10.21 -2.19 7.19
CA ASP A 44 10.36 -3.61 6.82
C ASP A 44 9.81 -3.91 5.41
N LEU A 45 8.58 -3.46 5.12
CA LEU A 45 7.94 -3.68 3.83
C LEU A 45 8.73 -3.04 2.69
N VAL A 46 9.25 -1.84 2.89
CA VAL A 46 10.13 -1.16 1.93
C VAL A 46 11.45 -1.91 1.78
N GLY A 47 12.10 -2.30 2.89
CA GLY A 47 13.35 -3.07 2.87
C GLY A 47 13.24 -4.41 2.15
N ARG A 48 12.04 -5.01 2.16
CA ARG A 48 11.71 -6.25 1.43
C ARG A 48 11.23 -6.02 -0.01
N GLY A 49 11.20 -4.76 -0.48
CA GLY A 49 10.74 -4.39 -1.82
C GLY A 49 9.24 -4.56 -2.05
N LYS A 50 8.42 -4.63 -0.99
CA LYS A 50 6.96 -4.77 -1.07
C LYS A 50 6.26 -3.44 -1.29
N ILE A 51 6.86 -2.35 -0.86
CA ILE A 51 6.39 -0.98 -1.11
C ILE A 51 7.48 -0.24 -1.87
N ALA A 52 7.17 0.16 -3.10
CA ALA A 52 8.07 1.00 -3.87
C ALA A 52 8.11 2.41 -3.29
N THR A 53 9.31 2.97 -3.25
CA THR A 53 9.53 4.31 -2.71
C THR A 53 10.38 5.13 -3.66
N ASP A 54 9.98 6.37 -3.86
CA ASP A 54 10.83 7.37 -4.50
C ASP A 54 11.44 8.29 -3.44
N LYS A 55 12.74 8.49 -3.57
CA LYS A 55 13.46 9.53 -2.87
C LYS A 55 14.01 10.46 -3.96
N PRO A 56 13.27 11.52 -4.36
CA PRO A 56 13.61 12.34 -5.52
C PRO A 56 14.96 13.07 -5.37
N THR A 57 15.53 13.11 -4.16
CA THR A 57 16.88 13.60 -3.93
C THR A 57 17.66 12.68 -2.99
N ALA A 58 18.94 12.45 -3.29
CA ALA A 58 19.83 11.64 -2.43
C ALA A 58 20.06 12.28 -1.04
N HIS A 59 19.76 13.57 -0.87
CA HIS A 59 19.90 14.31 0.39
C HIS A 59 19.16 13.65 1.56
N GLN A 60 19.70 13.79 2.77
CA GLN A 60 19.10 13.24 3.99
C GLN A 60 17.65 13.72 4.24
N HIS A 61 17.27 14.88 3.71
CA HIS A 61 15.93 15.46 3.79
C HIS A 61 15.04 15.24 2.55
N GLY A 62 15.46 14.39 1.60
CA GLY A 62 14.62 14.03 0.46
C GLY A 62 13.28 13.48 0.94
N LYS A 63 12.17 14.10 0.51
CA LYS A 63 10.82 13.69 0.93
C LYS A 63 10.57 12.27 0.44
N TRP A 64 10.58 11.32 1.37
CA TRP A 64 10.26 9.92 1.11
C TRP A 64 8.79 9.83 0.68
N ARG A 65 8.58 9.34 -0.55
CA ARG A 65 7.28 9.07 -1.13
C ARG A 65 7.10 7.58 -1.35
N CYS A 66 6.00 7.01 -0.89
CA CYS A 66 5.67 5.60 -1.07
C CYS A 66 4.56 5.45 -2.12
N ARG A 67 4.65 4.47 -3.01
CA ARG A 67 3.58 4.20 -3.98
C ARG A 67 2.28 3.86 -3.26
N ALA A 68 1.21 4.57 -3.59
CA ALA A 68 -0.06 4.48 -2.86
C ALA A 68 -0.70 3.10 -2.99
N SER A 69 -0.71 2.50 -4.18
CA SER A 69 -1.27 1.15 -4.39
C SER A 69 -0.59 0.08 -3.54
N ASP A 70 0.75 0.13 -3.42
CA ASP A 70 1.51 -0.79 -2.58
C ASP A 70 1.19 -0.60 -1.08
N VAL A 71 1.07 0.65 -0.63
CA VAL A 71 0.68 0.98 0.74
C VAL A 71 -0.71 0.43 1.07
N LEU A 72 -1.70 0.64 0.18
CA LEU A 72 -3.07 0.17 0.37
C LEU A 72 -3.15 -1.37 0.36
N ARG A 73 -2.28 -2.04 -0.40
CA ARG A 73 -2.18 -3.51 -0.40
C ARG A 73 -1.76 -4.09 0.95
N TYR A 74 -0.99 -3.34 1.73
CA TYR A 74 -0.51 -3.73 3.05
C TYR A 74 -1.14 -2.90 4.18
N ALA A 75 -2.32 -2.30 3.92
CA ALA A 75 -3.06 -1.58 4.93
C ALA A 75 -3.35 -2.48 6.13
N TYR A 76 -3.24 -1.90 7.32
CA TYR A 76 -3.58 -2.56 8.56
C TYR A 76 -5.06 -2.35 8.87
N SER A 77 -5.71 -3.40 9.37
CA SER A 77 -7.05 -3.34 9.95
C SER A 77 -7.01 -4.04 11.30
N GLU A 78 -7.65 -3.47 12.32
CA GLU A 78 -7.79 -4.13 13.63
C GLU A 78 -8.60 -5.42 13.55
N GLU A 79 -9.55 -5.48 12.61
CA GLU A 79 -10.38 -6.66 12.37
C GLU A 79 -9.58 -7.78 11.68
N TYR A 80 -8.53 -7.42 10.93
CA TYR A 80 -7.67 -8.35 10.18
C TYR A 80 -6.19 -8.00 10.42
N PRO A 81 -5.66 -8.31 11.61
CA PRO A 81 -4.27 -8.05 11.91
C PRO A 81 -3.39 -8.92 11.04
N ASN A 82 -2.40 -8.28 10.44
CA ASN A 82 -1.46 -8.89 9.49
C ASN A 82 -0.21 -9.45 10.17
#